data_AF-A0A6A5KGM0-F1
#
_entry.id   AF-A0A6A5KGM0-F1
#
_cell.length_a   1.000
_cell.length_b   1.000
_cell.length_c   1.000
_cell.angle_alpha   90.00
_cell.angle_beta   90.00
_cell.angle_gamma   90.00
#
_symmetry.space_group_name_H-M   'P 1'
#
loop_
_entity.id
_entity.type
_entity.pdbx_description
1 polymer ?
#
loop_
_entity_poly.entity_id
_entity_poly.type
_entity_poly.pdbx_seq_one_letter_code
_entity_poly.pdbx_strand_id
1 'polypeptide(L)'
;MASPSPASSTSSASSSTGALSLEHLVKHFVASKRSLHTQTVLWRATETVGTARALLEENAVLAARNTAIRSIVAQQVDTLDAVRRGIDVAASEVEAEFKQLLHDVDTSFARLSSTLSVLRDTPIEAVLQPPAAPQKHLYDFIDSATVSNLEGTLRACIDRYNDAHAALDDSTDAFDTALDNLHSSIENVPLTPASVSTPSPIPRLYHDLEQHAKEAAQAFQSLVQHYDLCITALRHTEGGSAAAIQATGDAPVHSGGHIAAPPEPMSEQERQDMLNVLQKDAHEVEHVVAEIQERGSGMTFLLTNIENHINHVRSEASALSSILDIISHITRQVKGHIATSRSFHASWLEDTRPNLLNGIEEWENQRDFYERFDLAYAELLVEISSRRRRHEKAKRKAEEAQKELDRLRIEDERGREQFTLAQGDFLPLDIWPGLRDPPRRYEVRVVPAAAEKKDDNLQGADEWGETGEAGGGVQSIPQLGRNVVERALTRVKRRM
;
A
#
# COMPACT_ATOMS: atom_id res chain seq x y z
N MET A 1 71.77 -56.60 37.52
CA MET A 1 70.49 -55.89 37.37
C MET A 1 69.44 -56.66 38.19
N ALA A 2 69.53 -56.81 39.52
CA ALA A 2 69.58 -55.82 40.60
C ALA A 2 68.36 -54.88 40.62
N SER A 3 67.20 -55.36 41.09
CA SER A 3 66.55 -54.87 42.32
C SER A 3 65.32 -55.72 42.69
N PRO A 4 65.02 -55.92 43.98
CA PRO A 4 64.27 -57.07 44.48
C PRO A 4 62.87 -56.70 45.00
N SER A 5 62.00 -57.73 45.07
CA SER A 5 60.79 -57.73 45.88
C SER A 5 61.09 -57.39 47.34
N PRO A 6 60.33 -56.50 48.00
CA PRO A 6 60.34 -56.44 49.45
C PRO A 6 59.31 -57.41 50.03
N ALA A 7 59.76 -58.03 51.10
CA ALA A 7 59.12 -59.09 51.84
C ALA A 7 57.80 -58.68 52.48
N SER A 8 56.94 -59.68 52.58
CA SER A 8 55.92 -59.83 53.61
C SER A 8 56.55 -59.62 54.99
N SER A 9 56.43 -58.40 55.51
CA SER A 9 56.69 -58.11 56.91
C SER A 9 55.37 -58.22 57.64
N THR A 10 55.15 -59.39 58.23
CA THR A 10 54.27 -59.60 59.37
C THR A 10 54.75 -58.74 60.54
N SER A 11 54.42 -57.46 60.50
CA SER A 11 54.34 -56.63 61.69
C SER A 11 52.93 -56.79 62.23
N SER A 12 52.78 -57.77 63.12
CA SER A 12 51.79 -57.76 64.18
C SER A 12 51.91 -56.46 64.96
N ALA A 13 51.30 -55.40 64.42
CA ALA A 13 50.85 -54.27 65.20
C ALA A 13 49.74 -54.84 66.09
N SER A 14 50.11 -55.10 67.33
CA SER A 14 49.20 -55.19 68.44
C SER A 14 48.10 -54.14 68.27
N SER A 15 46.92 -54.60 67.84
CA SER A 15 45.67 -53.90 68.01
C SER A 15 45.41 -53.85 69.50
N SER A 16 46.12 -52.95 70.20
CA SER A 16 45.57 -52.32 71.38
C SER A 16 44.34 -51.58 70.89
N THR A 17 43.20 -52.25 70.93
CA THR A 17 41.88 -51.66 70.99
C THR A 17 41.90 -50.69 72.17
N GLY A 18 42.39 -49.48 71.91
CA GLY A 18 42.36 -48.39 72.87
C GLY A 18 40.88 -48.08 73.09
N ALA A 19 40.37 -48.43 74.25
CA ALA A 19 39.05 -48.00 74.69
C ALA A 19 38.96 -46.49 74.44
N LEU A 20 37.95 -46.07 73.67
CA LEU A 20 37.64 -44.66 73.45
C LEU A 20 37.62 -43.93 74.80
N SER A 21 38.57 -43.03 75.02
CA SER A 21 38.64 -42.28 76.27
C SER A 21 37.52 -41.22 76.31
N LEU A 22 37.11 -40.85 77.52
CA LEU A 22 36.14 -39.78 77.78
C LEU A 22 36.42 -38.50 76.98
N GLU A 23 37.70 -38.14 76.85
CA GLU A 23 38.17 -36.96 76.11
C GLU A 23 37.90 -37.07 74.60
N HIS A 24 38.09 -38.25 74.00
CA HIS A 24 37.74 -38.49 72.59
C HIS A 24 36.23 -38.40 72.37
N LEU A 25 35.43 -38.94 73.28
CA LEU A 25 33.97 -38.90 73.20
C LEU A 25 33.44 -37.46 73.26
N VAL A 26 33.99 -36.63 74.16
CA VAL A 26 33.66 -35.19 74.25
C VAL A 26 34.10 -34.44 72.99
N LYS A 27 35.27 -34.76 72.44
CA LYS A 27 35.75 -34.15 71.18
C LYS A 27 34.83 -34.48 70.00
N HIS A 28 34.38 -35.73 69.87
CA HIS A 28 33.43 -36.15 68.83
C HIS A 28 32.06 -35.48 69.02
N PHE A 29 31.58 -35.37 70.26
CA PHE A 29 30.36 -34.63 70.57
C PHE A 29 30.43 -33.15 70.18
N VAL A 30 31.52 -32.45 70.53
CA VAL A 30 31.72 -31.04 70.16
C VAL A 30 31.79 -30.87 68.64
N ALA A 31 32.51 -31.76 67.95
CA ALA A 31 32.61 -31.75 66.48
C ALA A 31 31.25 -31.99 65.81
N SER A 32 30.48 -32.95 66.33
CA SER A 32 29.12 -33.23 65.88
C SER A 32 28.18 -32.03 66.13
N LYS A 33 28.20 -31.43 67.33
CA LYS A 33 27.43 -30.21 67.64
C LYS A 33 27.77 -29.05 66.68
N ARG A 34 29.06 -28.87 66.34
CA ARG A 34 29.50 -27.87 65.36
C ARG A 34 29.00 -28.21 63.95
N SER A 35 29.03 -29.49 63.56
CA SER A 35 28.58 -29.96 62.24
C SER A 35 27.09 -29.68 62.01
N LEU A 36 26.25 -29.71 63.06
CA LEU A 36 24.83 -29.36 62.98
C LEU A 36 24.57 -27.90 62.57
N HIS A 37 25.57 -27.02 62.66
CA HIS A 37 25.43 -25.65 62.16
C HIS A 37 25.21 -25.58 60.62
N THR A 38 25.49 -26.68 59.90
CA THR A 38 25.10 -26.87 58.49
C THR A 38 23.60 -26.83 58.25
N GLN A 39 22.75 -26.85 59.30
CA GLN A 39 21.32 -26.60 59.21
C GLN A 39 20.97 -25.30 58.45
N THR A 40 21.85 -24.29 58.51
CA THR A 40 21.69 -23.03 57.75
C THR A 40 21.68 -23.26 56.23
N VAL A 41 22.43 -24.26 55.74
CA VAL A 41 22.44 -24.65 54.33
C VAL A 41 21.10 -25.27 53.93
N LEU A 42 20.48 -26.08 54.80
CA LEU A 42 19.16 -26.67 54.53
C LEU A 42 18.03 -25.64 54.50
N TRP A 43 18.06 -24.65 55.40
CA TRP A 43 17.10 -23.56 55.37
C TRP A 43 17.18 -22.80 54.03
N ARG A 44 18.40 -22.45 53.59
CA ARG A 44 18.62 -21.84 52.27
C ARG A 44 18.25 -22.76 51.12
N ALA A 45 18.49 -24.06 51.24
CA ALA A 45 18.12 -25.04 50.22
C ALA A 45 16.59 -25.08 50.03
N THR A 46 15.82 -25.05 51.12
CA THR A 46 14.35 -25.03 51.07
C THR A 46 13.83 -23.75 50.41
N GLU A 47 14.41 -22.59 50.76
CA GLU A 47 14.12 -21.31 50.12
C GLU A 47 14.45 -21.36 48.62
N THR A 48 15.62 -21.90 48.26
CA THR A 48 16.09 -22.05 46.88
C THR A 48 15.15 -22.93 46.04
N VAL A 49 14.70 -24.07 46.58
CA VAL A 49 13.69 -24.93 45.92
C VAL A 49 12.37 -24.19 45.73
N GLY A 50 11.93 -23.44 46.74
CA GLY A 50 10.72 -22.62 46.67
C GLY A 50 10.78 -21.59 45.54
N THR A 51 11.88 -20.83 45.46
CA THR A 51 12.12 -19.85 44.40
C THR A 51 12.21 -20.53 43.03
N ALA A 52 12.96 -21.62 42.90
CA ALA A 52 13.11 -22.35 41.65
C ALA A 52 11.77 -22.92 41.14
N ARG A 53 10.88 -23.36 42.05
CA ARG A 53 9.53 -23.82 41.70
C ARG A 53 8.67 -22.69 41.14
N ALA A 54 8.68 -21.53 41.79
CA ALA A 54 7.95 -20.36 41.30
C ALA A 54 8.43 -19.94 39.91
N LEU A 55 9.75 -19.97 39.67
CA LEU A 55 10.33 -19.70 38.36
C LEU A 55 9.96 -20.76 37.30
N LEU A 56 9.88 -22.04 37.67
CA LEU A 56 9.40 -23.11 36.77
C LEU A 56 7.95 -22.87 36.32
N GLU A 57 7.07 -22.51 37.26
CA GLU A 57 5.68 -22.20 36.96
C GLU A 57 5.57 -20.95 36.06
N GLU A 58 6.34 -19.90 36.35
CA GLU A 58 6.41 -18.69 35.53
C GLU A 58 6.92 -18.99 34.10
N ASN A 59 7.96 -19.82 33.97
CA ASN A 59 8.50 -20.23 32.67
C ASN A 59 7.44 -20.86 31.78
N ALA A 60 6.66 -21.79 32.32
CA ALA A 60 5.62 -22.49 31.55
C ALA A 60 4.59 -21.51 31.00
N VAL A 61 4.17 -20.53 31.82
CA VAL A 61 3.21 -19.50 31.42
C VAL A 61 3.81 -18.55 30.38
N LEU A 62 5.01 -18.02 30.62
CA LEU A 62 5.65 -17.08 29.71
C LEU A 62 6.02 -17.71 28.36
N ALA A 63 6.55 -18.93 28.35
CA ALA A 63 6.90 -19.63 27.11
C ALA A 63 5.66 -19.92 26.24
N ALA A 64 4.55 -20.35 26.86
CA ALA A 64 3.30 -20.56 26.17
C ALA A 64 2.75 -19.24 25.60
N ARG A 65 2.80 -18.15 26.39
CA ARG A 65 2.38 -16.81 25.96
C ARG A 65 3.23 -16.28 24.82
N ASN A 66 4.55 -16.38 24.89
CA ASN A 66 5.47 -15.92 23.84
C ASN A 66 5.20 -16.67 22.53
N THR A 67 5.02 -17.98 22.59
CA THR A 67 4.70 -18.81 21.41
C THR A 67 3.36 -18.39 20.78
N ALA A 68 2.32 -18.20 21.61
CA ALA A 68 1.02 -17.75 21.14
C ALA A 68 1.09 -16.34 20.50
N ILE A 69 1.79 -15.41 21.13
CA ILE A 69 1.97 -14.05 20.59
C ILE A 69 2.75 -14.08 19.27
N ARG A 70 3.83 -14.87 19.15
CA ARG A 70 4.55 -15.02 17.88
C ARG A 70 3.62 -15.50 16.75
N SER A 71 2.78 -16.50 17.02
CA SER A 71 1.80 -16.99 16.04
C SER A 71 0.78 -15.91 15.65
N ILE A 72 0.28 -15.13 16.62
CA ILE A 72 -0.66 -14.04 16.36
C ILE A 72 0.01 -12.93 15.54
N VAL A 73 1.22 -12.53 15.93
CA VAL A 73 2.03 -11.52 15.22
C VAL A 73 2.24 -11.92 13.77
N ALA A 74 2.67 -13.17 13.52
CA ALA A 74 2.86 -13.67 12.15
C ALA A 74 1.58 -13.56 11.31
N GLN A 75 0.44 -14.01 11.86
CA GLN A 75 -0.85 -13.94 11.16
C GLN A 75 -1.30 -12.48 10.90
N GLN A 76 -1.07 -11.57 11.85
CA GLN A 76 -1.42 -10.16 11.68
C GLN A 76 -0.54 -9.49 10.63
N VAL A 77 0.76 -9.77 10.62
CA VAL A 77 1.69 -9.30 9.58
C VAL A 77 1.24 -9.77 8.20
N ASP A 78 0.96 -11.07 8.03
CA ASP A 78 0.47 -11.62 6.76
C ASP A 78 -0.81 -10.92 6.28
N THR A 79 -1.70 -10.56 7.22
CA THR A 79 -2.95 -9.84 6.93
C THR A 79 -2.68 -8.39 6.51
N LEU A 80 -1.78 -7.69 7.20
CA LEU A 80 -1.40 -6.32 6.87
C LEU A 80 -0.75 -6.25 5.49
N ASP A 81 0.16 -7.18 5.18
CA ASP A 81 0.79 -7.30 3.86
C ASP A 81 -0.25 -7.62 2.78
N ALA A 82 -1.26 -8.45 3.07
CA ALA A 82 -2.34 -8.73 2.14
C ALA A 82 -3.17 -7.48 1.84
N VAL A 83 -3.43 -6.63 2.84
CA VAL A 83 -4.11 -5.35 2.64
C VAL A 83 -3.25 -4.41 1.79
N ARG A 84 -1.95 -4.31 2.08
CA ARG A 84 -0.99 -3.51 1.33
C ARG A 84 -0.95 -3.90 -0.15
N ARG A 85 -0.86 -5.20 -0.45
CA ARG A 85 -0.95 -5.74 -1.82
C ARG A 85 -2.30 -5.45 -2.47
N GLY A 86 -3.40 -5.50 -1.72
CA GLY A 86 -4.72 -5.15 -2.23
C GLY A 86 -4.81 -3.69 -2.69
N ILE A 87 -4.17 -2.78 -1.95
CA ILE A 87 -4.07 -1.36 -2.35
C ILE A 87 -3.24 -1.20 -3.63
N ASP A 88 -2.10 -1.89 -3.74
CA ASP A 88 -1.26 -1.86 -4.97
C ASP A 88 -2.03 -2.33 -6.19
N VAL A 89 -2.73 -3.46 -6.09
CA VAL A 89 -3.48 -4.02 -7.21
C VAL A 89 -4.52 -3.01 -7.68
N ALA A 90 -5.31 -2.44 -6.77
CA ALA A 90 -6.31 -1.43 -7.10
C ALA A 90 -5.70 -0.17 -7.73
N ALA A 91 -4.52 0.28 -7.26
CA ALA A 91 -3.82 1.42 -7.84
C ALA A 91 -3.32 1.12 -9.27
N SER A 92 -2.70 -0.05 -9.45
CA SER A 92 -2.11 -0.47 -10.73
C SER A 92 -3.16 -0.67 -11.83
N GLU A 93 -4.36 -1.12 -11.49
CA GLU A 93 -5.48 -1.25 -12.44
C GLU A 93 -5.88 0.12 -12.99
N VAL A 94 -6.00 1.12 -12.11
CA VAL A 94 -6.31 2.50 -12.49
C VAL A 94 -5.18 3.12 -13.33
N GLU A 95 -3.92 2.91 -12.93
CA GLU A 95 -2.76 3.44 -13.65
C GLU A 95 -2.67 2.88 -15.08
N ALA A 96 -2.90 1.57 -15.23
CA ALA A 96 -2.92 0.91 -16.54
C ALA A 96 -4.03 1.47 -17.43
N GLU A 97 -5.23 1.66 -16.89
CA GLU A 97 -6.36 2.24 -17.62
C GLU A 97 -6.11 3.70 -17.99
N PHE A 98 -5.58 4.51 -17.06
CA PHE A 98 -5.23 5.91 -17.31
C PHE A 98 -4.21 6.06 -18.44
N LYS A 99 -3.14 5.25 -18.45
CA LYS A 99 -2.14 5.25 -19.53
C LYS A 99 -2.77 4.94 -20.90
N GLN A 100 -3.70 3.99 -20.95
CA GLN A 100 -4.42 3.67 -22.17
C GLN A 100 -5.29 4.85 -22.63
N LEU A 101 -6.07 5.44 -21.72
CA LEU A 101 -6.91 6.60 -22.05
C LEU A 101 -6.09 7.80 -22.49
N LEU A 102 -4.94 8.05 -21.87
CA LEU A 102 -4.04 9.13 -22.26
C LEU A 102 -3.51 8.93 -23.70
N HIS A 103 -3.20 7.70 -24.08
CA HIS A 103 -2.83 7.38 -25.45
C HIS A 103 -3.96 7.66 -26.46
N ASP A 104 -5.20 7.35 -26.09
CA ASP A 104 -6.38 7.59 -26.91
C ASP A 104 -6.69 9.10 -27.04
N VAL A 105 -6.49 9.87 -25.96
CA VAL A 105 -6.52 11.34 -25.93
C VAL A 105 -5.49 11.91 -26.90
N ASP A 106 -4.21 11.54 -26.76
CA ASP A 106 -3.13 12.03 -27.64
C ASP A 106 -3.38 11.70 -29.11
N THR A 107 -3.89 10.49 -29.39
CA THR A 107 -4.23 10.05 -30.75
C THR A 107 -5.35 10.90 -31.35
N SER A 108 -6.41 11.16 -30.59
CA SER A 108 -7.55 11.97 -31.03
C SER A 108 -7.15 13.43 -31.24
N PHE A 109 -6.32 13.98 -30.34
CA PHE A 109 -5.74 15.33 -30.49
C PHE A 109 -4.88 15.46 -31.76
N ALA A 110 -4.01 14.48 -32.01
CA ALA A 110 -3.14 14.49 -33.19
C ALA A 110 -3.95 14.51 -34.50
N ARG A 111 -5.06 13.77 -34.55
CA ARG A 111 -5.99 13.77 -35.70
C ARG A 111 -6.70 15.12 -35.87
N LEU A 112 -7.19 15.71 -34.79
CA LEU A 112 -7.79 17.04 -34.82
C LEU A 112 -6.78 18.10 -35.28
N SER A 113 -5.58 18.09 -34.71
CA SER A 113 -4.49 19.01 -35.07
C SER A 113 -4.09 18.89 -36.53
N SER A 114 -4.02 17.66 -37.07
CA SER A 114 -3.80 17.42 -38.50
C SER A 114 -4.90 18.04 -39.36
N THR A 115 -6.17 17.89 -38.98
CA THR A 115 -7.32 18.48 -39.68
C THR A 115 -7.27 20.01 -39.65
N LEU A 116 -6.96 20.60 -38.49
CA LEU A 116 -6.78 22.05 -38.36
C LEU A 116 -5.61 22.57 -39.21
N SER A 117 -4.52 21.80 -39.36
CA SER A 117 -3.42 22.13 -40.27
C SER A 117 -3.88 22.19 -41.72
N VAL A 118 -4.70 21.21 -42.17
CA VAL A 118 -5.26 21.22 -43.52
C VAL A 118 -6.11 22.47 -43.77
N LEU A 119 -6.91 22.89 -42.77
CA LEU A 119 -7.73 24.10 -42.87
C LEU A 119 -6.89 25.38 -42.87
N ARG A 120 -5.75 25.39 -42.18
CA ARG A 120 -4.78 26.50 -42.19
C ARG A 120 -4.07 26.61 -43.53
N ASP A 121 -3.76 25.48 -44.16
CA ASP A 121 -3.09 25.43 -45.47
C ASP A 121 -4.05 25.62 -46.65
N THR A 122 -5.36 25.69 -46.41
CA THR A 122 -6.38 25.86 -47.46
C THR A 122 -6.77 27.34 -47.61
N PRO A 123 -6.23 28.06 -48.62
CA PRO A 123 -6.57 29.46 -48.87
C PRO A 123 -7.98 29.60 -49.45
N ILE A 124 -8.65 30.69 -49.07
CA ILE A 124 -9.91 31.08 -49.70
C ILE A 124 -9.61 31.71 -51.06
N GLU A 125 -10.35 31.29 -52.08
CA GLU A 125 -10.21 31.83 -53.43
C GLU A 125 -10.42 33.36 -53.47
N ALA A 126 -9.47 34.08 -54.06
CA ALA A 126 -9.41 35.55 -54.01
C ALA A 126 -10.67 36.25 -54.57
N VAL A 127 -11.40 35.60 -55.48
CA VAL A 127 -12.62 36.14 -56.09
C VAL A 127 -13.82 36.15 -55.12
N LEU A 128 -13.72 35.43 -54.00
CA LEU A 128 -14.72 35.44 -52.92
C LEU A 128 -14.39 36.45 -51.82
N GLN A 129 -13.22 37.11 -51.89
CA GLN A 129 -12.76 38.05 -50.89
C GLN A 129 -12.95 39.50 -51.39
N PRO A 130 -13.17 40.46 -50.48
CA PRO A 130 -13.21 41.87 -50.84
C PRO A 130 -11.91 42.32 -51.52
N PRO A 131 -11.97 43.21 -52.53
CA PRO A 131 -10.76 43.75 -53.15
C PRO A 131 -9.86 44.40 -52.08
N ALA A 132 -8.58 44.02 -52.04
CA ALA A 132 -7.55 44.47 -51.09
C ALA A 132 -7.60 43.88 -49.66
N ALA A 133 -8.43 42.87 -49.37
CA ALA A 133 -8.33 42.13 -48.10
C ALA A 133 -7.08 41.21 -48.07
N PRO A 134 -6.48 40.97 -46.87
CA PRO A 134 -5.42 39.98 -46.72
C PRO A 134 -5.94 38.57 -47.03
N GLN A 135 -5.06 37.69 -47.53
CA GLN A 135 -5.40 36.31 -47.88
C GLN A 135 -5.92 35.57 -46.65
N LYS A 136 -7.22 35.27 -46.63
CA LYS A 136 -7.82 34.44 -45.59
C LYS A 136 -7.69 32.94 -45.90
N HIS A 137 -7.62 32.14 -44.85
CA HIS A 137 -7.67 30.68 -44.89
C HIS A 137 -8.97 30.17 -44.27
N LEU A 138 -9.33 28.91 -44.52
CA LEU A 138 -10.52 28.32 -43.89
C LEU A 138 -10.44 28.33 -42.36
N TYR A 139 -9.23 28.18 -41.83
CA TYR A 139 -8.97 28.26 -40.39
C TYR A 139 -9.42 29.59 -39.75
N ASP A 140 -9.39 30.71 -40.48
CA ASP A 140 -9.76 32.03 -39.94
C ASP A 140 -11.28 32.16 -39.62
N PHE A 141 -12.08 31.17 -40.01
CA PHE A 141 -13.52 31.12 -39.77
C PHE A 141 -13.89 30.16 -38.63
N ILE A 142 -12.89 29.54 -38.00
CA ILE A 142 -13.05 28.61 -36.89
C ILE A 142 -12.87 29.35 -35.58
N ASP A 143 -13.71 29.02 -34.58
CA ASP A 143 -13.53 29.50 -33.23
C ASP A 143 -12.43 28.70 -32.50
N SER A 144 -11.24 29.29 -32.41
CA SER A 144 -10.09 28.68 -31.71
C SER A 144 -10.29 28.57 -30.20
N ALA A 145 -11.27 29.28 -29.61
CA ALA A 145 -11.54 29.20 -28.18
C ALA A 145 -12.09 27.82 -27.78
N THR A 146 -12.86 27.17 -28.65
CA THR A 146 -13.45 25.85 -28.39
C THR A 146 -12.37 24.77 -28.18
N VAL A 147 -11.39 24.71 -29.08
CA VAL A 147 -10.27 23.77 -29.01
C VAL A 147 -9.38 24.05 -27.80
N SER A 148 -9.11 25.34 -27.51
CA SER A 148 -8.28 25.74 -26.37
C SER A 148 -8.94 25.45 -25.02
N ASN A 149 -10.25 25.65 -24.89
CA ASN A 149 -10.99 25.33 -23.68
C ASN A 149 -11.00 23.82 -23.40
N LEU A 150 -11.12 23.01 -24.44
CA LEU A 150 -11.10 21.55 -24.32
C LEU A 150 -9.71 21.04 -23.92
N GLU A 151 -8.64 21.60 -24.50
CA GLU A 151 -7.26 21.35 -24.09
C GLU A 151 -7.04 21.72 -22.61
N GLY A 152 -7.55 22.87 -22.17
CA GLY A 152 -7.48 23.30 -20.77
C GLY A 152 -8.23 22.36 -19.81
N THR A 153 -9.40 21.87 -20.23
CA THR A 153 -10.21 20.93 -19.44
C THR A 153 -9.50 19.60 -19.25
N LEU A 154 -8.86 19.07 -20.30
CA LEU A 154 -8.11 17.82 -20.24
C LEU A 154 -6.82 17.94 -19.42
N ARG A 155 -6.09 19.06 -19.53
CA ARG A 155 -4.95 19.33 -18.65
C ARG A 155 -5.36 19.34 -17.18
N ALA A 156 -6.43 20.06 -16.85
CA ALA A 156 -6.95 20.10 -15.49
C ALA A 156 -7.39 18.70 -15.01
N CYS A 157 -7.88 17.84 -15.90
CA CYS A 157 -8.23 16.45 -15.58
C CYS A 157 -6.98 15.61 -15.23
N ILE A 158 -5.91 15.75 -16.01
CA ILE A 158 -4.62 15.09 -15.78
C ILE A 158 -3.99 15.58 -14.47
N ASP A 159 -4.03 16.89 -14.19
CA ASP A 159 -3.52 17.45 -12.95
C ASP A 159 -4.26 16.88 -11.73
N ARG A 160 -5.60 16.82 -11.78
CA ARG A 160 -6.41 16.20 -10.72
C ARG A 160 -6.08 14.72 -10.50
N TYR A 161 -5.83 13.96 -11.57
CA TYR A 161 -5.38 12.58 -11.47
C TYR A 161 -4.03 12.49 -10.75
N ASN A 162 -3.07 13.30 -11.15
CA ASN A 162 -1.73 13.31 -10.56
C ASN A 162 -1.76 13.69 -9.08
N ASP A 163 -2.58 14.68 -8.71
CA ASP A 163 -2.78 15.08 -7.31
C ASP A 163 -3.38 13.93 -6.47
N ALA A 164 -4.39 13.24 -7.01
CA ALA A 164 -5.01 12.10 -6.33
C ALA A 164 -4.06 10.90 -6.23
N HIS A 165 -3.24 10.68 -7.26
CA HIS A 165 -2.22 9.64 -7.28
C HIS A 165 -1.11 9.93 -6.27
N ALA A 166 -0.60 11.17 -6.22
CA ALA A 166 0.41 11.58 -5.24
C ALA A 166 -0.07 11.40 -3.80
N ALA A 167 -1.34 11.73 -3.52
CA ALA A 167 -1.93 11.49 -2.20
C ALA A 167 -2.01 9.98 -1.85
N LEU A 168 -2.23 9.11 -2.85
CA LEU A 168 -2.20 7.67 -2.65
C LEU A 168 -0.77 7.16 -2.44
N ASP A 169 0.21 7.64 -3.21
CA ASP A 169 1.62 7.29 -3.06
C ASP A 169 2.13 7.67 -1.67
N ASP A 170 1.89 8.90 -1.23
CA ASP A 170 2.27 9.36 0.12
C ASP A 170 1.68 8.46 1.22
N SER A 171 0.41 8.08 1.07
CA SER A 171 -0.28 7.16 1.98
C SER A 171 0.32 5.75 1.95
N THR A 172 0.78 5.31 0.78
CA THR A 172 1.33 3.99 0.54
C THR A 172 2.75 3.88 1.09
N ASP A 173 3.60 4.87 0.82
CA ASP A 173 4.96 4.98 1.36
C ASP A 173 4.97 5.04 2.90
N ALA A 174 4.00 5.76 3.48
CA ALA A 174 3.81 5.79 4.93
C ALA A 174 3.43 4.41 5.49
N PHE A 175 2.61 3.63 4.77
CA PHE A 175 2.25 2.28 5.18
C PHE A 175 3.44 1.33 5.04
N ASP A 176 4.18 1.38 3.93
CA ASP A 176 5.40 0.57 3.72
C ASP A 176 6.46 0.85 4.77
N THR A 177 6.72 2.13 5.07
CA THR A 177 7.64 2.52 6.15
C THR A 177 7.20 1.93 7.50
N ALA A 178 5.90 1.89 7.78
CA ALA A 178 5.38 1.30 9.01
C ALA A 178 5.55 -0.22 9.05
N LEU A 179 5.34 -0.91 7.93
CA LEU A 179 5.55 -2.36 7.79
C LEU A 179 7.03 -2.73 7.89
N ASP A 180 7.93 -1.97 7.26
CA ASP A 180 9.38 -2.20 7.35
C ASP A 180 9.91 -2.03 8.78
N ASN A 181 9.41 -1.01 9.49
CA ASN A 181 9.71 -0.81 10.91
C ASN A 181 9.17 -1.96 11.77
N LEU A 182 7.99 -2.50 11.44
CA LEU A 182 7.42 -3.66 12.12
C LEU A 182 8.27 -4.92 11.86
N HIS A 183 8.63 -5.21 10.62
CA HIS A 183 9.49 -6.35 10.27
C HIS A 183 10.85 -6.25 10.96
N SER A 184 11.48 -5.08 10.91
CA SER A 184 12.74 -4.81 11.62
C SER A 184 12.59 -5.04 13.12
N SER A 185 11.47 -4.63 13.73
CA SER A 185 11.21 -4.85 15.16
C SER A 185 11.02 -6.33 15.50
N ILE A 186 10.38 -7.10 14.62
CA ILE A 186 10.18 -8.55 14.77
C ILE A 186 11.50 -9.30 14.67
N GLU A 187 12.37 -8.93 13.72
CA GLU A 187 13.69 -9.54 13.55
C GLU A 187 14.61 -9.29 14.76
N ASN A 188 14.45 -8.15 15.41
CA ASN A 188 15.23 -7.77 16.59
C ASN A 188 14.72 -8.40 17.90
N VAL A 189 13.65 -9.21 17.89
CA VAL A 189 13.16 -9.89 19.10
C VAL A 189 14.20 -10.88 19.60
N PRO A 190 14.59 -10.81 20.89
CA PRO A 190 15.48 -11.80 21.49
C PRO A 190 14.91 -13.21 21.30
N LEU A 191 15.65 -14.06 20.59
CA LEU A 191 15.30 -15.46 20.45
C LEU A 191 15.75 -16.21 21.70
N THR A 192 14.80 -16.71 22.48
CA THR A 192 15.10 -17.69 23.52
C THR A 192 15.61 -18.98 22.87
N PRO A 193 16.69 -19.59 23.41
CA PRO A 193 17.21 -20.85 22.87
C PRO A 193 16.24 -22.03 23.05
N ALA A 194 15.15 -21.82 23.80
CA ALA A 194 14.03 -22.76 23.87
C ALA A 194 13.09 -22.53 22.67
N SER A 195 13.14 -23.44 21.71
CA SER A 195 12.25 -23.48 20.54
C SER A 195 11.26 -24.63 20.69
N VAL A 196 10.26 -24.72 19.80
CA VAL A 196 9.41 -25.91 19.65
C VAL A 196 10.25 -27.20 19.50
N SER A 197 11.49 -27.09 19.00
CA SER A 197 12.45 -28.20 18.84
C SER A 197 13.41 -28.39 20.02
N THR A 198 13.55 -27.41 20.91
CA THR A 198 14.44 -27.46 22.09
C THR A 198 13.64 -27.09 23.33
N PRO A 199 13.18 -28.07 24.14
CA PRO A 199 12.40 -27.77 25.33
C PRO A 199 13.21 -26.92 26.32
N SER A 200 12.51 -26.10 27.10
CA SER A 200 13.15 -25.29 28.14
C SER A 200 14.04 -26.16 29.03
N PRO A 201 15.25 -25.70 29.41
CA PRO A 201 16.14 -26.45 30.29
C PRO A 201 15.63 -26.45 31.74
N ILE A 202 14.70 -25.55 32.11
CA ILE A 202 14.27 -25.33 33.49
C ILE A 202 13.71 -26.57 34.18
N PRO A 203 12.84 -27.41 33.57
CA PRO A 203 12.35 -28.63 34.21
C PRO A 203 13.47 -29.60 34.62
N ARG A 204 14.53 -29.71 33.81
CA ARG A 204 15.70 -30.54 34.14
C ARG A 204 16.52 -29.92 35.27
N LEU A 205 16.85 -28.63 35.14
CA LEU A 205 17.60 -27.89 36.16
C LEU A 205 16.88 -27.88 37.53
N TYR A 206 15.55 -27.79 37.52
CA TYR A 206 14.73 -27.88 38.73
C TYR A 206 14.78 -29.27 39.36
N HIS A 207 14.69 -30.34 38.56
CA HIS A 207 14.81 -31.70 39.05
C HIS A 207 16.18 -31.97 39.69
N ASP A 208 17.25 -31.52 39.04
CA ASP A 208 18.62 -31.64 39.57
C ASP A 208 18.77 -30.85 40.90
N LEU A 209 18.13 -29.68 40.99
CA LEU A 209 18.10 -28.85 42.20
C LEU A 209 17.33 -29.54 43.34
N GLU A 210 16.16 -30.14 43.06
CA GLU A 210 15.42 -30.95 44.04
C GLU A 210 16.23 -32.17 44.50
N GLN A 211 16.97 -32.82 43.60
CA GLN A 211 17.83 -33.95 43.93
C GLN A 211 18.93 -33.51 44.91
N HIS A 212 19.62 -32.40 44.64
CA HIS A 212 20.62 -31.85 45.56
C HIS A 212 20.03 -31.49 46.94
N ALA A 213 18.82 -30.93 46.98
CA ALA A 213 18.13 -30.62 48.23
C ALA A 213 17.81 -31.89 49.04
N LYS A 214 17.35 -32.94 48.36
CA LYS A 214 17.05 -34.23 48.98
C LYS A 214 18.31 -34.90 49.53
N GLU A 215 19.40 -34.93 48.76
CA GLU A 215 20.69 -35.48 49.16
C GLU A 215 21.29 -34.71 50.36
N ALA A 216 21.21 -33.37 50.35
CA ALA A 216 21.64 -32.54 51.47
C ALA A 216 20.82 -32.81 52.74
N ALA A 217 19.50 -32.99 52.63
CA ALA A 217 18.64 -33.32 53.75
C ALA A 217 18.94 -34.71 54.33
N GLN A 218 19.22 -35.70 53.48
CA GLN A 218 19.64 -37.05 53.91
C GLN A 218 20.99 -37.01 54.63
N ALA A 219 21.97 -36.30 54.08
CA ALA A 219 23.28 -36.11 54.71
C ALA A 219 23.18 -35.43 56.08
N PHE A 220 22.33 -34.41 56.21
CA PHE A 220 22.08 -33.75 57.49
C PHE A 220 21.36 -34.66 58.49
N GLN A 221 20.42 -35.49 58.04
CA GLN A 221 19.76 -36.47 58.90
C GLN A 221 20.79 -37.45 59.49
N SER A 222 21.78 -37.88 58.71
CA SER A 222 22.90 -38.69 59.21
C SER A 222 23.73 -37.96 60.28
N LEU A 223 23.99 -36.65 60.11
CA LEU A 223 24.67 -35.84 61.14
C LEU A 223 23.86 -35.74 62.45
N VAL A 224 22.54 -35.57 62.35
CA VAL A 224 21.63 -35.55 63.52
C VAL A 224 21.64 -36.90 64.24
N GLN A 225 21.59 -38.00 63.50
CA GLN A 225 21.69 -39.35 64.08
C GLN A 225 23.04 -39.55 64.79
N HIS A 226 24.14 -39.11 64.19
CA HIS A 226 25.47 -39.18 64.81
C HIS A 226 25.55 -38.33 66.09
N TYR A 227 24.93 -37.14 66.10
CA TYR A 227 24.84 -36.29 67.28
C TYR A 227 24.05 -36.95 68.42
N ASP A 228 22.89 -37.54 68.11
CA ASP A 228 22.07 -38.26 69.09
C ASP A 228 22.80 -39.51 69.62
N LEU A 229 23.58 -40.19 68.77
CA LEU A 229 24.45 -41.30 69.17
C LEU A 229 25.58 -40.84 70.11
N CYS A 230 26.21 -39.68 69.85
CA CYS A 230 27.21 -39.08 70.74
C CYS A 230 26.63 -38.79 72.13
N ILE A 231 25.40 -38.27 72.19
CA ILE A 231 24.71 -38.00 73.46
C ILE A 231 24.44 -39.31 74.20
N THR A 232 23.94 -40.32 73.50
CA THR A 232 23.65 -41.63 74.07
C THR A 232 24.92 -42.22 74.69
N ALA A 233 26.04 -42.22 73.98
CA ALA A 233 27.32 -42.69 74.51
C ALA A 233 27.83 -41.87 75.70
N LEU A 234 27.65 -40.54 75.71
CA LEU A 234 28.02 -39.68 76.84
C LEU A 234 27.18 -39.94 78.11
N ARG A 235 25.94 -40.41 77.97
CA ARG A 235 25.06 -40.76 79.09
C ARG A 235 25.39 -42.12 79.70
N HIS A 236 25.86 -43.06 78.88
CA HIS A 236 26.30 -44.40 79.32
C HIS A 236 27.77 -44.46 79.77
N THR A 237 28.50 -43.35 79.69
CA THR A 237 29.88 -43.26 80.17
C THR A 237 29.94 -42.48 81.48
N GLU A 238 30.55 -43.07 82.51
CA GLU A 238 30.73 -42.44 83.82
C GLU A 238 31.47 -41.10 83.69
N GLY A 239 30.87 -40.01 84.20
CA GLY A 239 31.41 -38.65 84.07
C GLY A 239 31.23 -37.97 82.70
N GLY A 240 30.71 -38.66 81.68
CA GLY A 240 30.48 -38.14 80.32
C GLY A 240 29.61 -36.90 80.25
N SER A 241 28.48 -36.93 80.96
CA SER A 241 27.54 -35.80 80.97
C SER A 241 28.14 -34.55 81.64
N ALA A 242 28.94 -34.72 82.71
CA ALA A 242 29.62 -33.61 83.38
C ALA A 242 30.74 -33.01 82.52
N ALA A 243 31.51 -33.86 81.82
CA ALA A 243 32.57 -33.43 80.91
C ALA A 243 32.02 -32.72 79.66
N ALA A 244 30.88 -33.16 79.11
CA ALA A 244 30.20 -32.49 78.01
C ALA A 244 29.66 -31.09 78.38
N ILE A 245 29.12 -30.94 79.59
CA ILE A 245 28.67 -29.64 80.13
C ILE A 245 29.87 -28.69 80.28
N GLN A 246 30.99 -29.20 80.79
CA GLN A 246 32.22 -28.41 80.94
C GLN A 246 32.80 -27.97 79.58
N ALA A 247 32.67 -28.79 78.54
CA ALA A 247 33.21 -28.50 77.21
C ALA A 247 32.31 -27.64 76.32
N THR A 248 30.98 -27.70 76.48
CA THR A 248 30.03 -27.01 75.60
C THR A 248 29.15 -25.96 76.27
N GLY A 249 29.21 -25.83 77.60
CA GLY A 249 28.44 -24.87 78.39
C GLY A 249 26.97 -25.24 78.62
N ASP A 250 26.46 -26.27 77.95
CA ASP A 250 25.06 -26.73 78.03
C ASP A 250 24.98 -28.23 78.34
N ALA A 251 23.86 -28.67 78.93
CA ALA A 251 23.57 -30.10 79.08
C ALA A 251 23.40 -30.76 77.70
N PRO A 252 23.96 -31.96 77.47
CA PRO A 252 23.71 -32.72 76.25
C PRO A 252 22.23 -33.16 76.20
N VAL A 253 21.46 -32.57 75.27
CA VAL A 253 20.03 -32.87 75.04
C VAL A 253 19.86 -33.44 73.63
N HIS A 254 19.07 -34.52 73.51
CA HIS A 254 18.71 -35.10 72.22
C HIS A 254 17.99 -34.11 71.32
N SER A 255 18.17 -34.25 70.02
CA SER A 255 17.60 -33.36 69.00
C SER A 255 16.06 -33.24 69.05
N GLY A 256 15.37 -34.21 69.68
CA GLY A 256 13.92 -34.23 69.88
C GLY A 256 13.36 -33.56 71.14
N GLY A 257 14.19 -32.87 71.95
CA GLY A 257 13.70 -32.04 73.07
C GLY A 257 13.13 -32.79 74.28
N HIS A 258 13.23 -34.12 74.34
CA HIS A 258 12.82 -34.87 75.52
C HIS A 258 13.84 -34.72 76.66
N ILE A 259 13.38 -34.19 77.79
CA ILE A 259 14.06 -34.31 79.10
C ILE A 259 14.13 -35.80 79.41
N ALA A 260 15.30 -36.39 79.21
CA ALA A 260 15.43 -37.83 79.10
C ALA A 260 15.42 -38.53 80.46
N ALA A 261 14.60 -39.58 80.56
CA ALA A 261 14.54 -40.55 81.65
C ALA A 261 15.92 -41.21 81.93
N PRO A 262 16.12 -41.88 83.09
CA PRO A 262 17.36 -42.58 83.41
C PRO A 262 17.77 -43.55 82.28
N PRO A 263 19.08 -43.68 81.99
CA PRO A 263 19.57 -44.54 80.91
C PRO A 263 19.06 -45.98 81.10
N GLU A 264 18.45 -46.55 80.06
CA GLU A 264 18.10 -47.98 80.05
C GLU A 264 19.39 -48.82 80.16
N PRO A 265 19.42 -49.92 80.91
CA PRO A 265 20.63 -50.71 81.06
C PRO A 265 21.04 -51.33 79.72
N MET A 266 22.06 -50.77 79.07
CA MET A 266 22.66 -51.27 77.84
C MET A 266 23.70 -52.34 78.18
N SER A 267 23.76 -53.42 77.40
CA SER A 267 24.78 -54.45 77.58
C SER A 267 26.18 -53.92 77.20
N GLU A 268 27.23 -54.50 77.80
CA GLU A 268 28.62 -54.12 77.50
C GLU A 268 29.00 -54.37 76.04
N GLN A 269 28.38 -55.37 75.40
CA GLN A 269 28.57 -55.67 73.98
C GLN A 269 27.94 -54.59 73.10
N GLU A 270 26.69 -54.21 73.36
CA GLU A 270 26.01 -53.11 72.65
C GLU A 270 26.75 -51.78 72.84
N ARG A 271 27.30 -51.54 74.03
CA ARG A 271 28.13 -50.36 74.32
C ARG A 271 29.38 -50.32 73.45
N GLN A 272 30.08 -51.45 73.33
CA GLN A 272 31.30 -51.54 72.53
C GLN A 272 30.99 -51.37 71.03
N ASP A 273 29.90 -51.97 70.56
CA ASP A 273 29.46 -51.83 69.17
C ASP A 273 29.06 -50.39 68.83
N MET A 274 28.35 -49.70 69.73
CA MET A 274 28.03 -48.27 69.60
C MET A 274 29.29 -47.39 69.55
N LEU A 275 30.27 -47.64 70.41
CA LEU A 275 31.53 -46.89 70.43
C LEU A 275 32.34 -47.12 69.14
N ASN A 276 32.33 -48.33 68.60
CA ASN A 276 32.97 -48.63 67.32
C ASN A 276 32.31 -47.86 66.15
N VAL A 277 30.98 -47.80 66.11
CA VAL A 277 30.23 -47.01 65.11
C VAL A 277 30.53 -45.51 65.25
N LEU A 278 30.50 -44.98 66.48
CA LEU A 278 30.85 -43.58 66.76
C LEU A 278 32.25 -43.23 66.28
N GLN A 279 33.22 -44.10 66.52
CA GLN A 279 34.59 -43.87 66.07
C GLN A 279 34.66 -43.81 64.55
N LYS A 280 33.96 -44.71 63.85
CA LYS A 280 33.94 -44.71 62.39
C LYS A 280 33.28 -43.45 61.83
N ASP A 281 32.07 -43.15 62.27
CA ASP A 281 31.29 -42.00 61.80
C ASP A 281 32.01 -40.68 62.07
N ALA A 282 32.72 -40.57 63.19
CA ALA A 282 33.47 -39.36 63.54
C ALA A 282 34.55 -38.97 62.53
N HIS A 283 35.09 -39.93 61.76
CA HIS A 283 36.04 -39.64 60.67
C HIS A 283 35.30 -39.19 59.38
N GLU A 284 34.02 -39.53 59.24
CA GLU A 284 33.20 -39.22 58.07
C GLU A 284 32.45 -37.88 58.22
N VAL A 285 32.22 -37.38 59.45
CA VAL A 285 31.48 -36.13 59.73
C VAL A 285 31.99 -34.93 58.92
N GLU A 286 33.31 -34.70 58.83
CA GLU A 286 33.84 -33.56 58.05
C GLU A 286 33.59 -33.72 56.55
N HIS A 287 33.64 -34.95 56.03
CA HIS A 287 33.30 -35.23 54.63
C HIS A 287 31.81 -34.99 54.35
N VAL A 288 30.91 -35.42 55.25
CA VAL A 288 29.46 -35.18 55.12
C VAL A 288 29.14 -33.68 55.19
N VAL A 289 29.81 -32.92 56.05
CA VAL A 289 29.68 -31.45 56.10
C VAL A 289 30.13 -30.80 54.80
N ALA A 290 31.26 -31.23 54.24
CA ALA A 290 31.74 -30.74 52.95
C ALA A 290 30.76 -31.08 51.81
N GLU A 291 30.20 -32.29 51.80
CA GLU A 291 29.17 -32.69 50.84
C GLU A 291 27.93 -31.80 50.95
N ILE A 292 27.39 -31.55 52.15
CA ILE A 292 26.22 -30.67 52.32
C ILE A 292 26.51 -29.27 51.76
N GLN A 293 27.71 -28.74 51.97
CA GLN A 293 28.13 -27.44 51.44
C GLN A 293 28.25 -27.45 49.91
N GLU A 294 28.80 -28.52 49.31
CA GLU A 294 28.90 -28.71 47.87
C GLU A 294 27.51 -28.83 47.21
N ARG A 295 26.58 -29.57 47.83
CA ARG A 295 25.19 -29.63 47.36
C ARG A 295 24.54 -28.24 47.43
N GLY A 296 24.76 -27.49 48.50
CA GLY A 296 24.25 -26.13 48.65
C GLY A 296 24.79 -25.15 47.59
N SER A 297 26.08 -25.25 47.24
CA SER A 297 26.68 -24.43 46.18
C SER A 297 26.17 -24.84 44.80
N GLY A 298 26.01 -26.15 44.55
CA GLY A 298 25.40 -26.70 43.35
C GLY A 298 23.96 -26.20 43.13
N MET A 299 23.13 -26.21 44.17
CA MET A 299 21.77 -25.65 44.12
C MET A 299 21.77 -24.16 43.78
N THR A 300 22.68 -23.38 44.37
CA THR A 300 22.81 -21.94 44.09
C THR A 300 23.18 -21.70 42.63
N PHE A 301 24.13 -22.49 42.09
CA PHE A 301 24.52 -22.42 40.68
C PHE A 301 23.37 -22.76 39.73
N LEU A 302 22.61 -23.81 40.03
CA LEU A 302 21.42 -24.19 39.24
C LEU A 302 20.35 -23.11 39.28
N LEU A 303 20.09 -22.51 40.45
CA LEU A 303 19.13 -21.41 40.58
C LEU A 303 19.53 -20.22 39.71
N THR A 304 20.80 -19.80 39.72
CA THR A 304 21.29 -18.71 38.87
C THR A 304 21.08 -19.01 37.38
N ASN A 305 21.28 -20.26 36.94
CA ASN A 305 21.00 -20.65 35.56
C ASN A 305 19.51 -20.57 35.21
N ILE A 306 18.63 -20.97 36.13
CA ILE A 306 17.17 -20.83 35.98
C ILE A 306 16.80 -19.34 35.87
N GLU A 307 17.30 -18.49 36.77
CA GLU A 307 17.06 -17.04 36.76
C GLU A 307 17.51 -16.38 35.45
N ASN A 308 18.70 -16.72 34.96
CA ASN A 308 19.22 -16.21 33.69
C ASN A 308 18.32 -16.59 32.51
N HIS A 309 17.81 -17.83 32.48
CA HIS A 309 16.88 -18.26 31.44
C HIS A 309 15.54 -17.49 31.53
N ILE A 310 14.98 -17.34 32.73
CA ILE A 310 13.74 -16.58 32.95
C ILE A 310 13.90 -15.12 32.52
N ASN A 311 15.02 -14.49 32.83
CA ASN A 311 15.28 -13.11 32.42
C ASN A 311 15.28 -12.97 30.89
N HIS A 312 15.77 -13.97 30.16
CA HIS A 312 15.72 -13.99 28.71
C HIS A 312 14.30 -14.22 28.16
N VAL A 313 13.50 -15.08 28.81
CA VAL A 313 12.09 -15.27 28.45
C VAL A 313 11.25 -14.01 28.74
N ARG A 314 11.56 -13.29 29.83
CA ARG A 314 10.93 -12.00 30.18
C ARG A 314 11.30 -10.90 29.19
N SER A 315 12.57 -10.82 28.76
CA SER A 315 13.00 -9.83 27.76
C SER A 315 12.30 -10.06 26.43
N GLU A 316 12.17 -11.32 26.00
CA GLU A 316 11.38 -11.70 24.84
C GLU A 316 9.91 -11.30 25.00
N ALA A 317 9.28 -11.60 26.15
CA ALA A 317 7.88 -11.26 26.40
C ALA A 317 7.62 -9.74 26.34
N SER A 318 8.56 -8.94 26.84
CA SER A 318 8.52 -7.48 26.76
C SER A 318 8.63 -6.99 25.31
N ALA A 319 9.58 -7.53 24.54
CA ALA A 319 9.77 -7.19 23.13
C ALA A 319 8.53 -7.55 22.28
N LEU A 320 7.95 -8.74 22.50
CA LEU A 320 6.72 -9.17 21.85
C LEU A 320 5.52 -8.29 22.21
N SER A 321 5.44 -7.81 23.45
CA SER A 321 4.39 -6.85 23.86
C SER A 321 4.53 -5.51 23.12
N SER A 322 5.76 -5.00 22.97
CA SER A 322 6.05 -3.81 22.17
C SER A 322 5.63 -3.98 20.70
N ILE A 323 5.84 -5.16 20.12
CA ILE A 323 5.39 -5.47 18.75
C ILE A 323 3.87 -5.45 18.63
N LEU A 324 3.14 -6.00 19.61
CA LEU A 324 1.67 -5.92 19.61
C LEU A 324 1.18 -4.47 19.65
N ASP A 325 1.87 -3.59 20.39
CA ASP A 325 1.56 -2.16 20.41
C ASP A 325 1.79 -1.51 19.04
N ILE A 326 2.90 -1.84 18.36
CA ILE A 326 3.18 -1.38 16.99
C ILE A 326 2.08 -1.85 16.03
N ILE A 327 1.73 -3.14 16.06
CA ILE A 327 0.65 -3.70 15.22
C ILE A 327 -0.67 -3.00 15.50
N SER A 328 -0.99 -2.71 16.77
CA SER A 328 -2.22 -2.00 17.13
C SER A 328 -2.24 -0.56 16.60
N HIS A 329 -1.08 0.09 16.51
CA HIS A 329 -0.95 1.42 15.94
C HIS A 329 -1.17 1.39 14.43
N ILE A 330 -0.48 0.49 13.72
CA ILE A 330 -0.62 0.31 12.27
C ILE A 330 -2.07 -0.05 11.93
N THR A 331 -2.68 -0.99 12.65
CA THR A 331 -4.07 -1.43 12.40
C THR A 331 -5.08 -0.28 12.53
N ARG A 332 -4.83 0.71 13.41
CA ARG A 332 -5.67 1.91 13.50
C ARG A 332 -5.53 2.80 12.26
N GLN A 333 -4.34 2.85 11.66
CA GLN A 333 -4.04 3.63 10.47
C GLN A 333 -4.49 2.95 9.17
N VAL A 334 -4.57 1.61 9.13
CA VAL A 334 -5.00 0.82 7.96
C VAL A 334 -6.33 1.32 7.37
N LYS A 335 -7.30 1.68 8.22
CA LYS A 335 -8.58 2.24 7.73
C LYS A 335 -8.39 3.53 6.94
N GLY A 336 -7.44 4.37 7.34
CA GLY A 336 -7.04 5.59 6.63
C GLY A 336 -6.44 5.26 5.27
N HIS A 337 -5.47 4.34 5.21
CA HIS A 337 -4.84 3.94 3.95
C HIS A 337 -5.86 3.35 2.95
N ILE A 338 -6.75 2.48 3.42
CA ILE A 338 -7.85 1.94 2.61
C ILE A 338 -8.79 3.06 2.15
N ALA A 339 -9.11 4.03 3.02
CA ALA A 339 -9.97 5.15 2.65
C ALA A 339 -9.33 6.06 1.59
N THR A 340 -8.02 6.28 1.64
CA THR A 340 -7.28 7.01 0.60
C THR A 340 -7.33 6.26 -0.74
N SER A 341 -7.05 4.96 -0.74
CA SER A 341 -7.16 4.11 -1.95
C SER A 341 -8.57 4.15 -2.55
N ARG A 342 -9.62 4.07 -1.71
CA ARG A 342 -11.01 4.19 -2.16
C ARG A 342 -11.34 5.57 -2.72
N SER A 343 -10.82 6.64 -2.10
CA SER A 343 -11.01 8.01 -2.58
C SER A 343 -10.33 8.23 -3.93
N PHE A 344 -9.11 7.71 -4.12
CA PHE A 344 -8.42 7.72 -5.40
C PHE A 344 -9.24 7.00 -6.48
N HIS A 345 -9.69 5.78 -6.19
CA HIS A 345 -10.51 5.01 -7.13
C HIS A 345 -11.86 5.68 -7.44
N ALA A 346 -12.50 6.30 -6.44
CA ALA A 346 -13.73 7.07 -6.65
C ALA A 346 -13.47 8.30 -7.53
N SER A 347 -12.40 9.06 -7.27
CA SER A 347 -12.00 10.20 -8.10
C SER A 347 -11.75 9.77 -9.55
N TRP A 348 -11.13 8.61 -9.77
CA TRP A 348 -10.93 8.04 -11.10
C TRP A 348 -12.26 7.77 -11.81
N LEU A 349 -13.15 7.00 -11.17
CA LEU A 349 -14.40 6.56 -11.80
C LEU A 349 -15.43 7.67 -11.99
N GLU A 350 -15.54 8.58 -11.02
CA GLU A 350 -16.61 9.59 -10.98
C GLU A 350 -16.22 10.90 -11.68
N ASP A 351 -14.92 11.26 -11.70
CA ASP A 351 -14.44 12.53 -12.26
C ASP A 351 -13.49 12.33 -13.46
N THR A 352 -12.31 11.76 -13.23
CA THR A 352 -11.24 11.79 -14.24
C THR A 352 -11.60 11.00 -15.50
N ARG A 353 -11.98 9.72 -15.35
CA ARG A 353 -12.30 8.82 -16.46
C ARG A 353 -13.42 9.37 -17.36
N PRO A 354 -14.61 9.75 -16.86
CA PRO A 354 -15.68 10.25 -17.73
C PRO A 354 -15.28 11.55 -18.43
N ASN A 355 -14.53 12.44 -17.78
CA ASN A 355 -14.05 13.67 -18.43
C ASN A 355 -13.05 13.41 -19.55
N LEU A 356 -12.15 12.44 -19.41
CA LEU A 356 -11.23 12.05 -20.48
C LEU A 356 -12.00 11.44 -21.67
N LEU A 357 -12.95 10.55 -21.41
CA LEU A 357 -13.78 9.93 -22.45
C LEU A 357 -14.63 10.96 -23.20
N ASN A 358 -15.29 11.87 -22.46
CA ASN A 358 -16.05 12.96 -23.05
C ASN A 358 -15.14 13.89 -23.87
N GLY A 359 -13.91 14.14 -23.41
CA GLY A 359 -12.95 14.96 -24.15
C GLY A 359 -12.49 14.32 -25.45
N ILE A 360 -12.26 12.99 -25.45
CA ILE A 360 -11.98 12.22 -26.67
C ILE A 360 -13.15 12.35 -27.66
N GLU A 361 -14.37 12.11 -27.18
CA GLU A 361 -15.58 12.19 -28.01
C GLU A 361 -15.76 13.59 -28.60
N GLU A 362 -15.57 14.64 -27.79
CA GLU A 362 -15.68 16.02 -28.25
C GLU A 362 -14.61 16.35 -29.30
N TRP A 363 -13.35 15.92 -29.11
CA TRP A 363 -12.31 16.13 -30.13
C TRP A 363 -12.61 15.42 -31.46
N GLU A 364 -13.14 14.21 -31.40
CA GLU A 364 -13.54 13.47 -32.61
C GLU A 364 -14.75 14.16 -33.29
N ASN A 365 -15.74 14.64 -32.52
CA ASN A 365 -16.86 15.41 -33.05
C ASN A 365 -16.41 16.73 -33.72
N GLN A 366 -15.48 17.45 -33.10
CA GLN A 366 -14.89 18.66 -33.66
C GLN A 366 -14.10 18.35 -34.94
N ARG A 367 -13.33 17.25 -34.97
CA ARG A 367 -12.64 16.79 -36.18
C ARG A 367 -13.63 16.56 -37.30
N ASP A 368 -14.68 15.78 -37.06
CA ASP A 368 -15.69 15.45 -38.05
C ASP A 368 -16.42 16.70 -38.57
N PHE A 369 -16.69 17.68 -37.71
CA PHE A 369 -17.24 18.97 -38.12
C PHE A 369 -16.29 19.73 -39.06
N TYR A 370 -15.03 19.86 -38.69
CA TYR A 370 -14.01 20.56 -39.48
C TYR A 370 -13.70 19.87 -40.80
N GLU A 371 -13.73 18.54 -40.80
CA GLU A 371 -13.67 17.73 -42.00
C GLU A 371 -14.83 18.02 -42.95
N ARG A 372 -16.07 18.04 -42.44
CA ARG A 372 -17.27 18.39 -43.23
C ARG A 372 -17.23 19.84 -43.72
N PHE A 373 -16.67 20.77 -42.93
CA PHE A 373 -16.50 22.16 -43.31
C PHE A 373 -15.57 22.30 -44.53
N ASP A 374 -14.42 21.60 -44.56
CA ASP A 374 -13.55 21.57 -45.75
C ASP A 374 -14.27 21.03 -46.99
N LEU A 375 -15.07 19.97 -46.83
CA LEU A 375 -15.85 19.39 -47.94
C LEU A 375 -16.90 20.38 -48.46
N ALA A 376 -17.68 20.98 -47.56
CA ALA A 376 -18.71 21.95 -47.91
C ALA A 376 -18.12 23.17 -48.64
N TYR A 377 -16.90 23.58 -48.29
CA TYR A 377 -16.19 24.62 -49.03
C TYR A 377 -15.85 24.18 -50.47
N ALA A 378 -15.37 22.95 -50.67
CA ALA A 378 -15.13 22.42 -52.02
C ALA A 378 -16.43 22.34 -52.84
N GLU A 379 -17.54 21.91 -52.23
CA GLU A 379 -18.86 21.88 -52.87
C GLU A 379 -19.37 23.27 -53.24
N LEU A 380 -19.14 24.28 -52.38
CA LEU A 380 -19.46 25.67 -52.66
C LEU A 380 -18.75 26.17 -53.92
N LEU A 381 -17.46 25.86 -54.10
CA LEU A 381 -16.72 26.23 -55.30
C LEU A 381 -17.30 25.59 -56.56
N VAL A 382 -17.69 24.32 -56.48
CA VAL A 382 -18.36 23.62 -57.60
C VAL A 382 -19.71 24.27 -57.90
N GLU A 383 -20.50 24.58 -56.88
CA GLU A 383 -21.82 25.18 -57.06
C GLU A 383 -21.76 26.61 -57.63
N ILE A 384 -20.79 27.43 -57.23
CA ILE A 384 -20.56 28.76 -57.83
C ILE A 384 -20.30 28.62 -59.33
N SER A 385 -19.44 27.66 -59.72
CA SER A 385 -19.16 27.41 -61.14
C SER A 385 -20.41 26.93 -61.91
N SER A 386 -21.23 26.09 -61.28
CA SER A 386 -22.49 25.57 -61.83
C SER A 386 -23.52 26.69 -62.02
N ARG A 387 -23.71 27.55 -61.01
CA ARG A 387 -24.61 28.72 -61.07
C ARG A 387 -24.19 29.67 -62.17
N ARG A 388 -22.89 29.94 -62.30
CA ARG A 388 -22.37 30.76 -63.39
C ARG A 388 -22.68 30.15 -64.74
N ARG A 389 -22.44 28.85 -64.93
CA ARG A 389 -22.72 28.17 -66.21
C ARG A 389 -24.19 28.23 -66.59
N ARG A 390 -25.09 28.06 -65.61
CA ARG A 390 -26.54 28.24 -65.77
C ARG A 390 -26.89 29.69 -66.13
N HIS A 391 -26.30 30.66 -65.43
CA HIS A 391 -26.50 32.08 -65.71
C HIS A 391 -26.04 32.47 -67.11
N GLU A 392 -24.84 32.07 -67.54
CA GLU A 392 -24.33 32.31 -68.90
C GLU A 392 -25.21 31.65 -69.97
N LYS A 393 -25.74 30.44 -69.71
CA LYS A 393 -26.68 29.78 -70.62
C LYS A 393 -27.98 30.56 -70.74
N ALA A 394 -28.53 31.06 -69.63
CA ALA A 394 -29.74 31.89 -69.62
C ALA A 394 -29.50 33.23 -70.33
N LYS A 395 -28.37 33.89 -70.05
CA LYS A 395 -27.94 35.13 -70.72
C LYS A 395 -27.82 34.94 -72.23
N ARG A 396 -27.15 33.87 -72.69
CA ARG A 396 -27.04 33.57 -74.13
C ARG A 396 -28.39 33.36 -74.78
N LYS A 397 -29.33 32.70 -74.09
CA LYS A 397 -30.71 32.52 -74.59
C LYS A 397 -31.48 33.83 -74.65
N ALA A 398 -31.29 34.72 -73.69
CA ALA A 398 -31.87 36.07 -73.73
C ALA A 398 -31.29 36.90 -74.88
N GLU A 399 -29.98 36.81 -75.13
CA GLU A 399 -29.32 37.47 -76.28
C GLU A 399 -29.79 36.90 -77.63
N GLU A 400 -29.94 35.57 -77.73
CA GLU A 400 -30.52 34.90 -78.91
C GLU A 400 -31.96 35.39 -79.15
N ALA A 401 -32.78 35.50 -78.10
CA ALA A 401 -34.15 36.00 -78.19
C ALA A 401 -34.21 37.48 -78.59
N GLN A 402 -33.34 38.34 -78.04
CA GLN A 402 -33.27 39.74 -78.44
C GLN A 402 -32.90 39.89 -79.92
N LYS A 403 -31.92 39.11 -80.41
CA LYS A 403 -31.53 39.10 -81.82
C LYS A 403 -32.69 38.69 -82.74
N GLU A 404 -33.47 37.69 -82.33
CA GLU A 404 -34.64 37.26 -83.10
C GLU A 404 -35.76 38.32 -83.12
N LEU A 405 -36.02 38.99 -81.99
CA LEU A 405 -36.95 40.11 -81.91
C LEU A 405 -36.51 41.29 -82.79
N ASP A 406 -35.21 41.62 -82.78
CA ASP A 406 -34.64 42.68 -83.60
C ASP A 406 -34.75 42.33 -85.10
N ARG A 407 -34.55 41.05 -85.46
CA ARG A 407 -34.73 40.54 -86.83
C ARG A 407 -36.18 40.66 -87.29
N LEU A 408 -37.15 40.19 -86.51
CA LEU A 408 -38.58 40.29 -86.83
C LEU A 408 -39.02 41.75 -86.98
N ARG A 409 -38.45 42.66 -86.18
CA ARG A 409 -38.68 44.11 -86.33
C ARG A 409 -38.19 44.64 -87.67
N ILE A 410 -36.99 44.24 -88.11
CA ILE A 410 -36.43 44.63 -89.42
C ILE A 410 -37.28 44.04 -90.56
N GLU A 411 -37.76 42.80 -90.42
CA GLU A 411 -38.66 42.17 -91.39
C GLU A 411 -40.02 42.91 -91.49
N ASP A 412 -40.63 43.32 -90.36
CA ASP A 412 -41.85 44.16 -90.33
C ASP A 412 -41.58 45.54 -90.94
N GLU A 413 -40.46 46.19 -90.59
CA GLU A 413 -40.06 47.49 -91.14
C GLU A 413 -39.97 47.43 -92.68
N ARG A 414 -39.26 46.43 -93.21
CA ARG A 414 -39.14 46.19 -94.65
C ARG A 414 -40.49 45.88 -95.30
N GLY A 415 -41.33 45.08 -94.65
CA GLY A 415 -42.66 44.75 -95.15
C GLY A 415 -43.57 45.98 -95.26
N ARG A 416 -43.54 46.86 -94.24
CA ARG A 416 -44.28 48.13 -94.23
C ARG A 416 -43.75 49.13 -95.25
N GLU A 417 -42.42 49.23 -95.40
CA GLU A 417 -41.80 50.03 -96.45
C GLU A 417 -42.23 49.56 -97.84
N GLN A 418 -42.17 48.25 -98.10
CA GLN A 418 -42.60 47.68 -99.37
C GLN A 418 -44.09 47.91 -99.64
N PHE A 419 -44.95 47.76 -98.63
CA PHE A 419 -46.37 48.07 -98.74
C PHE A 419 -46.60 49.55 -99.04
N THR A 420 -45.89 50.44 -98.33
CA THR A 420 -45.98 51.90 -98.53
C THR A 420 -45.52 52.29 -99.93
N LEU A 421 -44.43 51.70 -100.45
CA LEU A 421 -43.97 51.92 -101.82
C LEU A 421 -44.97 51.44 -102.87
N ALA A 422 -45.66 50.32 -102.62
CA ALA A 422 -46.57 49.72 -103.60
C ALA A 422 -47.97 50.34 -103.59
N GLN A 423 -48.48 50.76 -102.43
CA GLN A 423 -49.88 51.15 -102.23
C GLN A 423 -50.05 52.53 -101.58
N GLY A 424 -48.98 53.15 -101.09
CA GLY A 424 -49.05 54.39 -100.30
C GLY A 424 -49.64 55.59 -101.06
N ASP A 425 -49.40 55.68 -102.38
CA ASP A 425 -49.93 56.76 -103.23
C ASP A 425 -51.45 56.64 -103.46
N PHE A 426 -52.03 55.46 -103.22
CA PHE A 426 -53.45 55.17 -103.42
C PHE A 426 -54.26 55.17 -102.12
N LEU A 427 -53.61 55.36 -100.96
CA LEU A 427 -54.25 55.33 -99.66
C LEU A 427 -54.28 56.74 -99.04
N PRO A 428 -55.49 57.29 -98.76
CA PRO A 428 -55.64 58.52 -97.99
C PRO A 428 -54.99 58.40 -96.60
N LEU A 429 -54.31 59.45 -96.15
CA LEU A 429 -53.55 59.46 -94.89
C LEU A 429 -54.43 59.26 -93.64
N ASP A 430 -55.73 59.44 -93.75
CA ASP A 430 -56.72 59.37 -92.67
C ASP A 430 -57.42 58.02 -92.54
N ILE A 431 -57.16 57.06 -93.45
CA ILE A 431 -57.81 55.73 -93.41
C ILE A 431 -57.43 54.92 -92.17
N TRP A 432 -56.19 55.08 -91.68
CA TRP A 432 -55.71 54.48 -90.45
C TRP A 432 -54.57 55.32 -89.85
N PRO A 433 -54.73 55.87 -88.63
CA PRO A 433 -53.71 56.71 -87.98
C PRO A 433 -52.35 56.03 -87.82
N GLY A 434 -52.32 54.70 -87.66
CA GLY A 434 -51.09 53.93 -87.44
C GLY A 434 -50.36 53.50 -88.71
N LEU A 435 -50.82 53.92 -89.90
CA LEU A 435 -50.25 53.49 -91.18
C LEU A 435 -48.77 53.89 -91.35
N ARG A 436 -48.33 54.97 -90.69
CA ARG A 436 -46.94 55.44 -90.69
C ARG A 436 -46.22 55.21 -89.35
N ASP A 437 -46.84 54.50 -88.41
CA ASP A 437 -46.19 54.25 -87.13
C ASP A 437 -44.99 53.31 -87.32
N PRO A 438 -43.85 53.59 -86.67
CA PRO A 438 -42.71 52.68 -86.68
C PRO A 438 -43.09 51.33 -86.04
N PRO A 439 -42.45 50.23 -86.46
CA PRO A 439 -42.69 48.91 -85.87
C PRO A 439 -42.39 48.94 -84.36
N ARG A 440 -43.19 48.21 -83.57
CA ARG A 440 -43.04 48.15 -82.11
C ARG A 440 -41.69 47.53 -81.75
N ARG A 441 -41.00 48.13 -80.78
CA ARG A 441 -39.74 47.60 -80.25
C ARG A 441 -40.02 46.72 -79.03
N TYR A 442 -39.50 45.50 -79.06
CA TYR A 442 -39.52 44.57 -77.93
C TYR A 442 -38.11 44.43 -77.34
N GLU A 443 -37.99 44.44 -76.02
CA GLU A 443 -36.72 44.33 -75.31
C GLU A 443 -36.77 43.22 -74.26
N VAL A 444 -35.76 42.34 -74.27
CA VAL A 444 -35.54 41.33 -73.25
C VAL A 444 -34.73 41.96 -72.13
N ARG A 445 -35.34 42.09 -70.94
CA ARG A 445 -34.68 42.63 -69.75
C ARG A 445 -34.60 41.59 -68.65
N VAL A 446 -33.48 41.58 -67.93
CA VAL A 446 -33.35 40.78 -66.71
C VAL A 446 -34.18 41.45 -65.63
N VAL A 447 -35.18 40.74 -65.13
CA VAL A 447 -35.97 41.19 -63.98
C VAL A 447 -35.28 40.68 -62.72
N PRO A 448 -34.78 41.55 -61.83
CA PRO A 448 -34.31 41.09 -60.53
C PRO A 448 -35.47 40.39 -59.83
N ALA A 449 -35.22 39.24 -59.22
CA ALA A 449 -36.24 38.56 -58.42
C ALA A 449 -36.61 39.50 -57.26
N ALA A 450 -37.67 40.29 -57.43
CA ALA A 450 -38.31 40.96 -56.32
C ALA A 450 -38.85 39.85 -55.42
N ALA A 451 -38.49 39.90 -54.14
CA ALA A 451 -39.12 39.07 -53.12
C ALA A 451 -40.63 39.10 -53.36
N GLU A 452 -41.23 37.92 -53.56
CA GLU A 452 -42.67 37.77 -53.50
C GLU A 452 -43.09 38.26 -52.11
N LYS A 453 -43.48 39.53 -52.01
CA LYS A 453 -44.27 40.01 -50.88
C LYS A 453 -45.59 39.26 -51.00
N LYS A 454 -45.68 38.13 -50.31
CA LYS A 454 -46.97 37.66 -49.80
C LYS A 454 -47.51 38.79 -48.94
N ASP A 455 -48.54 39.46 -49.44
CA ASP A 455 -49.47 40.21 -48.61
C ASP A 455 -50.11 39.22 -47.63
N ASP A 456 -49.48 39.05 -46.46
CA ASP A 456 -50.18 38.66 -45.26
C ASP A 456 -50.00 39.80 -44.24
N ASN A 457 -51.03 40.62 -44.22
CA ASN A 457 -51.31 41.64 -43.24
C ASN A 457 -51.30 41.05 -41.83
N LEU A 458 -50.31 41.37 -41.00
CA LEU A 458 -50.44 41.40 -39.54
C LEU A 458 -49.45 42.41 -38.94
N GLN A 459 -50.03 43.29 -38.12
CA GLN A 459 -49.45 44.45 -37.46
C GLN A 459 -48.35 44.07 -36.45
N GLY A 460 -47.34 44.95 -36.33
CA GLY A 460 -46.39 44.95 -35.22
C GLY A 460 -45.23 45.90 -35.50
N ALA A 461 -45.29 47.08 -34.90
CA ALA A 461 -44.26 48.11 -34.94
C ALA A 461 -42.94 47.64 -34.29
N ASP A 462 -41.80 48.07 -34.82
CA ASP A 462 -40.91 49.01 -34.13
C ASP A 462 -39.69 49.38 -35.01
N GLU A 463 -39.67 50.66 -35.40
CA GLU A 463 -38.56 51.61 -35.29
C GLU A 463 -37.13 51.04 -35.23
N TRP A 464 -36.32 51.21 -36.29
CA TRP A 464 -34.89 51.62 -36.23
C TRP A 464 -34.38 52.05 -37.64
N GLY A 465 -34.04 53.34 -37.76
CA GLY A 465 -32.84 53.84 -38.47
C GLY A 465 -32.78 53.78 -40.00
N GLU A 466 -33.18 54.88 -40.65
CA GLU A 466 -32.64 55.27 -41.96
C GLU A 466 -31.13 55.53 -41.87
N THR A 467 -30.34 54.86 -42.72
CA THR A 467 -29.19 55.45 -43.45
C THR A 467 -28.54 54.39 -44.33
N GLY A 468 -28.44 54.67 -45.63
CA GLY A 468 -27.60 53.90 -46.54
C GLY A 468 -28.31 53.52 -47.84
N GLU A 469 -28.10 54.34 -48.86
CA GLU A 469 -28.49 54.11 -50.26
C GLU A 469 -28.17 52.66 -50.69
N ALA A 470 -29.22 51.85 -50.82
CA ALA A 470 -29.16 50.53 -51.41
C ALA A 470 -29.00 50.66 -52.94
N GLY A 471 -27.78 50.90 -53.39
CA GLY A 471 -27.33 50.50 -54.71
C GLY A 471 -27.35 48.97 -54.81
N GLY A 472 -28.55 48.39 -54.95
CA GLY A 472 -28.80 46.97 -55.17
C GLY A 472 -28.36 46.56 -56.57
N GLY A 473 -27.06 46.70 -56.88
CA GLY A 473 -26.45 46.07 -58.03
C GLY A 473 -26.51 44.56 -57.85
N VAL A 474 -27.08 43.86 -58.82
CA VAL A 474 -27.07 42.39 -58.89
C VAL A 474 -25.62 41.93 -58.70
N GLN A 475 -25.29 41.33 -57.56
CA GLN A 475 -23.95 40.80 -57.32
C GLN A 475 -23.66 39.74 -58.40
N SER A 476 -22.74 40.05 -59.30
CA SER A 476 -22.37 39.15 -60.40
C SER A 476 -21.75 37.87 -59.85
N ILE A 477 -22.20 36.70 -60.33
CA ILE A 477 -21.65 35.41 -59.91
C ILE A 477 -20.14 35.36 -60.22
N PRO A 478 -19.26 35.15 -59.21
CA PRO A 478 -17.81 35.13 -59.36
C PRO A 478 -17.26 34.24 -60.49
N GLN A 479 -16.14 34.62 -61.11
CA GLN A 479 -15.40 33.74 -62.04
C GLN A 479 -14.40 32.90 -61.28
N LEU A 480 -14.60 31.59 -61.24
CA LEU A 480 -13.58 30.68 -60.72
C LEU A 480 -12.69 30.17 -61.86
N GLY A 481 -11.38 30.06 -61.58
CA GLY A 481 -10.43 29.46 -62.51
C GLY A 481 -10.71 27.97 -62.72
N ARG A 482 -10.47 27.45 -63.94
CA ARG A 482 -10.74 26.04 -64.26
C ARG A 482 -10.02 25.06 -63.33
N ASN A 483 -8.77 25.36 -62.98
CA ASN A 483 -7.95 24.56 -62.06
C ASN A 483 -8.50 24.54 -60.62
N VAL A 484 -9.20 25.60 -60.20
CA VAL A 484 -9.84 25.67 -58.88
C VAL A 484 -11.02 24.71 -58.82
N VAL A 485 -11.88 24.75 -59.86
CA VAL A 485 -13.06 23.88 -59.96
C VAL A 485 -12.66 22.42 -60.12
N GLU A 486 -11.63 22.11 -60.91
CA GLU A 486 -11.12 20.73 -61.06
C GLU A 486 -10.52 20.18 -59.76
N ARG A 487 -9.78 21.00 -58.99
CA ARG A 487 -9.29 20.63 -57.65
C ARG A 487 -10.46 20.39 -56.68
N ALA A 488 -11.45 21.28 -56.66
CA ALA A 488 -12.63 21.15 -55.82
C ALA A 488 -13.43 19.87 -56.15
N LEU A 489 -13.67 19.60 -57.44
CA LEU A 489 -14.31 18.36 -57.90
C LEU A 489 -13.53 17.10 -57.50
N THR A 490 -12.20 17.17 -57.52
CA THR A 490 -11.35 16.04 -57.11
C THR A 490 -11.46 15.80 -55.60
N ARG A 491 -11.53 16.85 -54.78
CA ARG A 491 -11.74 16.73 -53.33
C ARG A 491 -13.10 16.12 -53.01
N VAL A 492 -14.17 16.60 -53.66
CA VAL A 492 -15.53 16.03 -53.50
C VAL A 492 -15.57 14.56 -53.90
N LYS A 493 -14.94 14.19 -55.02
CA LYS A 493 -14.88 12.79 -55.50
C LYS A 493 -14.03 11.85 -54.67
N ARG A 494 -13.07 12.34 -53.87
CA ARG A 494 -12.25 11.49 -53.00
C ARG A 494 -12.95 11.11 -51.71
N ARG A 495 -14.04 11.80 -51.36
CA ARG A 495 -14.78 11.63 -50.10
C ARG A 495 -16.15 10.99 -50.28
N MET A 496 -16.65 10.92 -51.52
CA MET A 496 -17.69 9.98 -51.95
C MET A 496 -17.05 8.64 -52.28
#